data_AF-A0A956UT13-F1
#
_entry.id   AF-A0A956UT13-F1
#
_cell.length_a   1.000
_cell.length_b   1.000
_cell.length_c   1.000
_cell.angle_alpha   90.00
_cell.angle_beta   90.00
_cell.angle_gamma   90.00
#
_symmetry.space_group_name_H-M   'P 1'
#
loop_
_entity.id
_entity.type
_entity.pdbx_description
1 polymer ?
#
loop_
_entity_poly.entity_id
_entity_poly.type
_entity_poly.pdbx_seq_one_letter_code
_entity_poly.pdbx_strand_id
1 'polypeptide(L)'
;MRADTTDVAFRLLLALGEIWDGLQRADIDPAVRGLYLTREYLGGYTRFSAGPSSTPRLVVEWNESSRHLRVLRCTDWPGFDRLISTTIGYVRDEARKAGISDTVEETLVRACQTPLPVRRTVFSNASEPLVARRA
;
A
#
# COMPACT_ATOMS: atom_id res chain seq x y z
N MET A 1 -13.05 -2.02 -8.20
CA MET A 1 -11.62 -1.91 -8.54
C MET A 1 -10.87 -1.64 -7.25
N ARG A 2 -9.80 -2.39 -6.91
CA ARG A 2 -9.15 -2.34 -5.58
C ARG A 2 -8.26 -1.12 -5.34
N ALA A 3 -7.83 -0.45 -6.41
CA ALA A 3 -7.15 0.85 -6.35
C ALA A 3 -8.16 2.00 -6.17
N ASP A 4 -9.08 1.84 -5.24
CA ASP A 4 -10.10 2.83 -4.91
C ASP A 4 -9.89 3.25 -3.47
N THR A 5 -9.77 4.53 -3.22
CA THR A 5 -9.56 5.11 -1.90
C THR A 5 -10.83 5.23 -1.08
N THR A 6 -12.01 4.95 -1.66
CA THR A 6 -13.17 4.63 -0.84
C THR A 6 -12.97 3.30 -0.10
N ASP A 7 -12.15 2.40 -0.64
CA ASP A 7 -11.74 1.14 0.01
C ASP A 7 -10.79 1.44 1.19
N VAL A 8 -11.23 1.08 2.40
CA VAL A 8 -10.44 1.23 3.63
C VAL A 8 -9.17 0.40 3.57
N ALA A 9 -9.23 -0.83 3.02
CA ALA A 9 -8.06 -1.69 2.94
C ALA A 9 -6.99 -1.10 2.00
N PHE A 10 -7.41 -0.44 0.93
CA PHE A 10 -6.48 0.28 0.06
C PHE A 10 -5.83 1.48 0.76
N ARG A 11 -6.60 2.27 1.53
CA ARG A 11 -6.04 3.39 2.30
C ARG A 11 -5.06 2.92 3.37
N LEU A 12 -5.38 1.82 4.06
CA LEU A 12 -4.47 1.21 5.04
C LEU A 12 -3.19 0.69 4.37
N LEU A 13 -3.27 0.15 3.15
CA LEU A 13 -2.08 -0.23 2.38
C LEU A 13 -1.19 0.98 2.07
N LEU A 14 -1.76 2.12 1.65
CA LEU A 14 -0.97 3.33 1.43
C LEU A 14 -0.33 3.83 2.72
N ALA A 15 -1.07 3.80 3.83
CA ALA A 15 -0.57 4.17 5.15
C ALA A 15 0.64 3.31 5.57
N LEU A 16 0.60 2.00 5.33
CA LEU A 16 1.76 1.11 5.53
C LEU A 16 2.97 1.54 4.71
N GLY A 17 2.75 2.00 3.48
CA GLY A 17 3.80 2.54 2.63
C GLY A 17 4.36 3.87 3.14
N GLU A 18 3.53 4.73 3.74
CA GLU A 18 3.98 5.99 4.35
C GLU A 18 4.91 5.73 5.54
N ILE A 19 4.54 4.82 6.43
CA ILE A 19 5.33 4.48 7.63
C ILE A 19 6.47 3.48 7.37
N TRP A 20 6.68 3.07 6.12
CA TRP A 20 7.61 2.02 5.72
C TRP A 20 9.00 2.16 6.37
N ASP A 21 9.62 3.34 6.30
CA ASP A 21 10.97 3.53 6.86
C ASP A 21 10.98 3.37 8.39
N GLY A 22 9.90 3.77 9.07
CA GLY A 22 9.75 3.60 10.51
C GLY A 22 9.64 2.12 10.90
N LEU A 23 8.88 1.35 10.12
CA LEU A 23 8.77 -0.11 10.30
C LEU A 23 10.11 -0.79 10.10
N GLN A 24 10.84 -0.44 9.03
CA GLN A 24 12.16 -1.01 8.75
C GLN A 24 13.18 -0.71 9.84
N ARG A 25 13.20 0.52 10.39
CA ARG A 25 14.08 0.87 11.52
C ARG A 25 13.75 0.11 12.80
N ALA A 26 12.50 -0.29 12.96
CA ALA A 26 12.02 -1.07 14.11
C ALA A 26 12.06 -2.60 13.86
N ASP A 27 12.64 -3.06 12.74
CA ASP A 27 12.69 -4.47 12.34
C ASP A 27 11.31 -5.14 12.20
N ILE A 28 10.31 -4.37 11.74
CA ILE A 28 8.95 -4.85 11.51
C ILE A 28 8.75 -5.08 10.02
N ASP A 29 8.65 -6.35 9.61
CA ASP A 29 8.48 -6.73 8.21
C ASP A 29 7.05 -7.25 7.90
N PRO A 30 6.23 -6.48 7.17
CA PRO A 30 4.91 -6.91 6.69
C PRO A 30 4.94 -8.21 5.85
N ALA A 31 6.06 -8.56 5.21
CA ALA A 31 6.18 -9.76 4.39
C ALA A 31 6.07 -11.04 5.21
N VAL A 32 6.29 -11.00 6.54
CA VAL A 32 6.03 -12.12 7.46
C VAL A 32 4.55 -12.54 7.45
N ARG A 33 3.64 -11.62 7.09
CA ARG A 33 2.22 -11.91 6.88
C ARG A 33 1.84 -12.10 5.41
N GLY A 34 2.82 -12.17 4.52
CA GLY A 34 2.62 -12.37 3.08
C GLY A 34 2.30 -11.10 2.31
N LEU A 35 2.42 -9.91 2.92
CA LEU A 35 2.30 -8.64 2.20
C LEU A 35 3.69 -8.19 1.72
N TYR A 36 3.95 -8.38 0.43
CA TYR A 36 5.14 -7.84 -0.22
C TYR A 36 4.80 -6.42 -0.67
N LEU A 37 5.46 -5.45 -0.05
CA LEU A 37 5.28 -4.02 -0.34
C LEU A 37 6.63 -3.40 -0.67
N THR A 38 6.70 -2.69 -1.78
CA THR A 38 7.85 -1.85 -2.12
C THR A 38 7.42 -0.42 -2.36
N ARG A 39 8.35 0.50 -2.11
CA ARG A 39 8.15 1.94 -2.22
C ARG A 39 9.31 2.59 -2.97
N GLU A 40 8.99 3.39 -3.98
CA GLU A 40 9.97 4.11 -4.80
C GLU A 40 9.55 5.58 -4.93
N TYR A 41 10.47 6.52 -4.65
CA TYR A 41 10.21 7.95 -4.81
C TYR A 41 10.64 8.43 -6.19
N LEU A 42 9.72 9.06 -6.94
CA LEU A 42 9.87 9.43 -8.35
C LEU A 42 9.88 10.96 -8.56
N GLY A 43 10.32 11.74 -7.57
CA GLY A 43 10.40 13.20 -7.70
C GLY A 43 9.03 13.89 -7.73
N GLY A 44 8.14 13.49 -6.83
CA GLY A 44 6.80 14.09 -6.65
C GLY A 44 5.67 13.07 -6.62
N TYR A 45 5.92 11.87 -7.13
CA TYR A 45 5.06 10.71 -6.87
C TYR A 45 5.83 9.69 -6.05
N THR A 46 5.12 8.97 -5.19
CA THR A 46 5.60 7.77 -4.54
C THR A 46 4.91 6.58 -5.19
N ARG A 47 5.69 5.68 -5.80
CA ARG A 47 5.18 4.43 -6.34
C ARG A 47 5.14 3.38 -5.26
N PHE A 48 3.97 2.80 -5.07
CA PHE A 48 3.72 1.65 -4.22
C PHE A 48 3.45 0.44 -5.09
N SER A 49 4.21 -0.64 -4.87
CA SER A 49 3.94 -1.94 -5.49
C SER A 49 3.62 -2.94 -4.41
N ALA A 50 2.45 -3.57 -4.48
CA ALA A 50 1.96 -4.46 -3.43
C ALA A 50 1.40 -5.76 -4.02
N GLY A 51 1.62 -6.86 -3.32
CA GLY A 51 1.08 -8.17 -3.69
C GLY A 51 1.23 -9.22 -2.58
N PRO A 52 0.60 -10.40 -2.78
CA PRO A 52 0.79 -11.56 -1.91
C PRO A 52 2.12 -12.30 -2.20
N SER A 53 2.90 -11.82 -3.18
CA SER A 53 4.20 -12.34 -3.57
C SER A 53 5.07 -11.20 -4.13
N SER A 54 6.32 -11.50 -4.48
CA SER A 54 7.23 -10.55 -5.14
C SER A 54 6.70 -9.99 -6.47
N THR A 55 5.72 -10.65 -7.10
CA THR A 55 5.01 -10.11 -8.27
C THR A 55 3.83 -9.24 -7.80
N PRO A 56 3.90 -7.91 -7.96
CA PRO A 56 2.86 -7.02 -7.45
C PRO A 56 1.54 -7.22 -8.22
N ARG A 57 0.45 -7.33 -7.46
CA ARG A 57 -0.93 -7.34 -7.99
C ARG A 57 -1.49 -5.93 -8.15
N LEU A 58 -0.93 -4.98 -7.40
CA LEU A 58 -1.28 -3.59 -7.37
C LEU A 58 -0.02 -2.74 -7.53
N VAL A 59 -0.03 -1.81 -8.48
CA VAL A 59 1.02 -0.80 -8.63
C VAL A 59 0.32 0.53 -8.81
N VAL A 60 0.58 1.45 -7.89
CA VAL A 60 -0.01 2.79 -7.90
C VAL A 60 1.08 3.83 -7.69
N GLU A 61 0.88 5.01 -8.26
CA GLU A 61 1.67 6.19 -7.92
C GLU A 61 0.77 7.17 -7.20
N TRP A 62 1.25 7.63 -6.05
CA TRP A 62 0.55 8.56 -5.20
C TRP A 62 1.32 9.87 -5.10
N ASN A 63 0.67 10.98 -5.44
CA ASN A 63 1.20 12.30 -5.20
C ASN A 63 0.42 12.92 -4.04
N GLU A 64 1.08 13.04 -2.89
CA GLU A 64 0.51 13.58 -1.67
C GLU A 64 0.02 15.03 -1.86
N SER A 65 0.88 15.90 -2.39
CA SER A 65 0.60 17.34 -2.51
C SER A 65 -0.62 17.66 -3.38
N SER A 66 -0.77 16.96 -4.51
CA SER A 66 -1.90 17.13 -5.43
C SER A 66 -3.05 16.15 -5.16
N ARG A 67 -2.88 15.27 -4.17
CA ARG A 67 -3.79 14.18 -3.85
C ARG A 67 -4.21 13.40 -5.10
N HIS A 68 -3.26 13.10 -5.98
CA HIS A 68 -3.50 12.44 -7.25
C HIS A 68 -3.03 10.99 -7.20
N LEU A 69 -3.96 10.07 -7.48
CA LEU A 69 -3.69 8.65 -7.59
C LEU A 69 -3.61 8.22 -9.06
N ARG A 70 -2.50 7.58 -9.45
CA ARG A 70 -2.33 6.93 -10.73
C ARG A 70 -2.30 5.42 -10.53
N VAL A 71 -3.18 4.70 -11.21
CA VAL A 71 -3.24 3.24 -11.16
C VAL A 71 -2.51 2.71 -12.38
N LEU A 72 -1.32 2.14 -12.16
CA LEU A 72 -0.49 1.53 -13.19
C LEU A 72 -0.81 0.04 -13.35
N ARG A 73 -1.21 -0.61 -12.25
CA ARG A 73 -1.65 -2.01 -12.21
C ARG A 73 -2.69 -2.19 -11.11
N CYS A 74 -3.76 -2.92 -11.41
CA CYS A 74 -4.75 -3.40 -10.46
C CYS A 74 -5.34 -4.71 -10.99
N THR A 75 -4.57 -5.79 -10.88
CA THR A 75 -5.04 -7.15 -11.24
C THR A 75 -5.88 -7.74 -10.11
N ASP A 76 -6.60 -8.82 -10.40
CA ASP A 76 -7.37 -9.52 -9.38
C ASP A 76 -6.49 -9.99 -8.22
N TRP A 77 -6.97 -9.75 -7.00
CA TRP A 77 -6.29 -10.07 -5.76
C TRP A 77 -7.30 -10.65 -4.77
N PRO A 78 -7.60 -11.96 -4.88
CA PRO A 78 -8.45 -12.65 -3.92
C PRO A 78 -7.87 -12.54 -2.50
N GLY A 79 -8.73 -12.22 -1.54
CA GLY A 79 -8.34 -12.11 -0.13
C GLY A 79 -7.60 -10.82 0.24
N PHE A 80 -7.57 -9.80 -0.63
CA PHE A 80 -6.94 -8.49 -0.36
C PHE A 80 -7.29 -7.94 1.02
N ASP A 81 -8.59 -7.74 1.31
CA ASP A 81 -9.05 -7.14 2.56
C ASP A 81 -8.55 -7.91 3.80
N ARG A 82 -8.62 -9.25 3.72
CA ARG A 82 -8.16 -10.14 4.79
C ARG A 82 -6.66 -9.99 5.01
N LEU A 83 -5.86 -10.02 3.95
CA LEU A 83 -4.41 -9.93 4.03
C LEU A 83 -3.98 -8.58 4.61
N ILE A 84 -4.59 -7.47 4.16
CA ILE A 84 -4.33 -6.15 4.73
C ILE A 84 -4.69 -6.13 6.21
N SER A 85 -5.90 -6.58 6.57
CA SER A 85 -6.36 -6.60 7.97
C SER A 85 -5.42 -7.39 8.89
N THR A 86 -5.01 -8.60 8.48
CA THR A 86 -4.08 -9.42 9.27
C THR A 86 -2.69 -8.80 9.37
N THR A 87 -2.24 -8.11 8.32
CA THR A 87 -0.95 -7.42 8.32
C THR A 87 -0.98 -6.21 9.24
N ILE A 88 -2.06 -5.44 9.23
CA ILE A 88 -2.26 -4.32 10.17
C ILE A 88 -2.28 -4.82 11.62
N GLY A 89 -2.98 -5.91 11.91
CA GLY A 89 -2.97 -6.51 13.25
C GLY A 89 -1.55 -6.86 13.72
N TYR A 90 -0.78 -7.51 12.85
CA TYR A 90 0.63 -7.81 13.13
C TYR A 90 1.48 -6.55 13.36
N VAL A 91 1.40 -5.57 12.46
CA VAL A 91 2.18 -4.32 12.58
C VAL A 91 1.85 -3.59 13.88
N ARG A 92 0.58 -3.55 14.29
CA ARG A 92 0.16 -2.97 15.57
C ARG A 92 0.79 -3.67 16.77
N ASP A 93 0.77 -5.00 16.77
CA ASP A 93 1.31 -5.79 17.88
C ASP A 93 2.83 -5.64 17.98
N GLU A 94 3.55 -5.65 16.86
CA GLU A 94 5.01 -5.42 16.86
C GLU A 94 5.37 -3.96 17.17
N ALA A 95 4.61 -2.98 16.66
CA ALA A 95 4.81 -1.57 16.98
C ALA A 95 4.66 -1.28 18.47
N ARG A 96 3.72 -1.97 19.15
CA ARG A 96 3.56 -1.90 20.61
C ARG A 96 4.80 -2.43 21.33
N LYS A 97 5.36 -3.55 20.89
CA LYS A 97 6.59 -4.12 21.46
C LYS A 97 7.81 -3.22 21.23
N ALA A 98 7.87 -2.57 20.06
CA ALA A 98 8.95 -1.67 19.68
C ALA A 98 8.80 -0.23 20.24
N GLY A 99 7.69 0.09 20.92
CA GLY A 99 7.47 1.42 21.50
C GLY A 99 7.16 2.52 20.48
N ILE A 100 6.68 2.17 19.28
CA ILE A 100 6.33 3.11 18.21
C ILE A 100 4.82 3.10 17.88
N SER A 101 4.00 2.56 18.79
CA SER A 101 2.56 2.37 18.59
C SER A 101 1.82 3.65 18.22
N ASP A 102 2.18 4.78 18.84
CA ASP A 102 1.42 6.02 18.71
C ASP A 102 1.49 6.56 17.27
N THR A 103 2.71 6.61 16.69
CA THR A 103 2.93 7.00 15.30
C THR A 103 2.22 6.08 14.30
N VAL A 104 2.23 4.78 14.58
CA VAL A 104 1.56 3.78 13.74
C VAL A 104 0.05 3.98 13.80
N GLU A 105 -0.54 4.06 15.00
CA GLU A 105 -1.98 4.24 15.16
C GLU A 105 -2.47 5.57 14.59
N GLU A 106 -1.75 6.67 14.80
CA GLU A 106 -2.09 7.98 14.22
C GLU A 106 -2.21 7.88 12.69
N THR A 107 -1.24 7.24 12.04
CA THR A 107 -1.22 7.07 10.59
C THR A 107 -2.38 6.20 10.11
N LEU A 108 -2.64 5.08 10.79
CA LEU A 108 -3.74 4.16 10.44
C LEU A 108 -5.11 4.80 10.64
N VAL A 109 -5.30 5.55 11.73
CA VAL A 109 -6.54 6.28 12.01
C VAL A 109 -6.76 7.37 10.96
N ARG A 110 -5.73 8.14 10.60
CA ARG A 110 -5.80 9.15 9.53
C ARG A 110 -6.23 8.53 8.20
N ALA A 111 -5.70 7.36 7.86
CA ALA A 111 -6.06 6.64 6.65
C ALA A 111 -7.53 6.20 6.63
N CYS A 112 -8.10 5.83 7.78
CA CYS A 112 -9.51 5.49 7.91
C CYS A 112 -10.45 6.71 7.77
N GLN A 113 -10.01 7.89 8.24
CA GLN A 113 -10.84 9.09 8.33
C GLN A 113 -10.81 9.96 7.08
N THR A 114 -9.66 10.05 6.39
CA THR A 114 -9.46 11.03 5.31
C THR A 114 -9.94 10.43 3.98
N PRO A 115 -10.89 11.06 3.27
CA PRO A 115 -11.11 10.69 1.88
C PRO A 115 -9.87 11.12 1.09
N LEU A 116 -9.25 10.22 0.34
CA LEU A 116 -8.33 10.51 -0.79
C LEU A 116 -8.96 9.86 -2.03
N PRO A 117 -8.50 10.01 -3.29
CA PRO A 117 -7.77 11.13 -3.87
C PRO A 117 -8.75 12.23 -4.34
N VAL A 118 -8.21 13.39 -4.73
CA VAL A 118 -8.96 14.45 -5.45
C VAL A 118 -9.05 14.14 -6.94
N ARG A 119 -8.08 13.39 -7.47
CA ARG A 119 -8.01 12.99 -8.87
C ARG A 119 -7.53 11.54 -8.98
N ARG A 120 -8.10 10.78 -9.91
CA ARG A 120 -7.71 9.40 -10.21
C ARG A 120 -7.49 9.23 -11.70
N THR A 121 -6.35 8.68 -12.08
CA THR A 121 -6.03 8.30 -13.46
C THR A 121 -5.75 6.80 -13.49
N VAL A 122 -6.43 6.05 -14.35
CA VAL A 122 -6.19 4.62 -14.56
C VAL A 122 -5.55 4.46 -15.93
N PHE A 123 -4.35 3.88 -15.99
CA PHE A 123 -3.68 3.62 -17.25
C PHE A 123 -4.29 2.40 -17.93
N SER A 124 -4.39 2.42 -19.26
CA SER A 124 -5.12 1.42 -20.06
C SER A 124 -4.66 -0.03 -19.81
N ASN A 125 -3.39 -0.22 -19.44
CA ASN A 125 -2.80 -1.54 -19.22
C ASN A 125 -2.88 -1.99 -17.75
N ALA A 126 -3.59 -1.24 -16.89
CA ALA A 126 -3.61 -1.52 -15.46
C ALA A 126 -4.24 -2.87 -15.10
N SER A 127 -5.15 -3.37 -15.94
CA SER A 127 -5.80 -4.66 -15.72
C SER A 127 -5.06 -5.82 -16.38
N GLU A 128 -4.07 -5.55 -17.23
CA GLU A 128 -3.36 -6.58 -17.99
C GLU A 128 -2.30 -7.27 -17.11
N PRO A 129 -2.23 -8.61 -17.09
CA PRO A 129 -1.09 -9.31 -16.52
C PRO A 129 0.18 -8.90 -17.30
N LEU A 130 1.30 -8.67 -16.61
CA LEU A 130 2.61 -8.52 -17.28
C LEU A 130 2.89 -9.88 -17.93
N VAL A 131 2.52 -10.03 -19.19
CA VAL A 131 3.12 -11.04 -20.04
C VAL A 131 4.58 -10.63 -20.10
N ALA A 132 5.44 -11.42 -19.46
CA ALA A 132 6.88 -11.27 -19.57
C ALA A 132 7.21 -11.31 -21.06
N ARG A 133 7.50 -10.13 -21.65
CA ARG A 133 8.12 -10.06 -22.97
C ARG A 133 9.51 -10.67 -22.81
N ARG A 134 9.61 -11.98 -23.08
CA ARG A 134 10.88 -12.64 -23.35
C ARG A 134 11.44 -11.98 -24.61
N ALA A 135 12.54 -11.25 -24.45
CA ALA A 135 13.46 -10.95 -25.54
C ALA A 135 14.26 -12.21 -25.88
#